data_AF-A0A9N8M4Y8-F1
#
_entry.id   AF-A0A9N8M4Y8-F1
#
_cell.length_a   1.000
_cell.length_b   1.000
_cell.length_c   1.000
_cell.angle_alpha   90.00
_cell.angle_beta   90.00
_cell.angle_gamma   90.00
#
_symmetry.space_group_name_H-M   'P 1'
#
loop_
_entity.id
_entity.type
_entity.pdbx_description
1 polymer ?
#
loop_
_entity_poly.entity_id
_entity_poly.type
_entity_poly.pdbx_seq_one_letter_code
_entity_poly.pdbx_strand_id
1 'polypeptide(L)'
;MGRLFYLSFQRPPPLQVRPSEAVKVCVTIKNDLRSETYDEQGPSITLRLVWAVVLPGSRDVRVIDEGAGAAVAIEWTGASCAFRVVEGLRAPSARSVTDAVKQQQEGSPWNGAIHLGVVVDRPPRRNEPVKKKARRSSDGADPLVWPLLRPPATGATREGGDEDGDEFVPLLSGPIQFLQQEPARQQASSSGGGGGGSKQNDLLRIFRLPGSSTSKGDVIVQEETGYELDKHIWDASIHLLRLLTDPTRTASLPSSLRLLDRIESCTEEAEPEKRAFNVVELGAGTAVVSIALARYTQQNLPSSIDAAAKVTFYATDLESALPLMRTNMAWNELIEPGIEEDEDQPEPEPEQHTTFPTACPSDSSPPPASPPVQHQVHLCPQHLDWLRPLPLTLPPKKIDLILISDCTYNPTFYQPLAQTIASLLAISSGSCVLGKKHRHEDEMGLWDVLRKAGLGVRLVDGWEHEEEGEERWGVWEVFAA
;
A
#
# COMPACT_ATOMS: atom_id res chain seq x y z
N MET A 1 10.73 -17.82 8.69
CA MET A 1 10.52 -16.53 7.96
C MET A 1 10.67 -15.38 8.94
N GLY A 2 11.69 -14.52 8.80
CA GLY A 2 11.94 -13.44 9.77
C GLY A 2 10.77 -12.47 9.95
N ARG A 3 10.60 -11.96 11.18
CA ARG A 3 9.47 -11.11 11.61
C ARG A 3 9.45 -9.77 10.87
N LEU A 4 8.26 -9.22 10.67
CA LEU A 4 8.06 -7.90 10.08
C LEU A 4 7.93 -6.85 11.19
N PHE A 5 8.73 -5.79 11.10
CA PHE A 5 8.62 -4.61 11.93
C PHE A 5 8.33 -3.38 11.09
N TYR A 6 7.48 -2.52 11.61
CA TYR A 6 7.04 -1.29 10.97
C TYR A 6 7.68 -0.10 11.67
N LEU A 7 8.48 0.65 10.91
CA LEU A 7 8.91 1.97 11.37
C LEU A 7 7.68 2.88 11.41
N SER A 8 7.59 3.74 12.42
CA SER A 8 6.50 4.70 12.62
C SER A 8 6.97 5.97 13.34
N PHE A 9 6.12 6.99 13.40
CA PHE A 9 6.30 8.16 14.25
C PHE A 9 5.31 8.13 15.41
N GLN A 10 5.81 8.23 16.65
CA GLN A 10 4.98 8.60 17.79
C GLN A 10 4.72 10.11 17.83
N ARG A 11 5.71 10.89 17.36
CA ARG A 11 5.55 12.32 17.11
C ARG A 11 6.00 12.58 15.67
N PRO A 12 5.05 12.77 14.75
CA PRO A 12 5.35 13.02 13.34
C PRO A 12 5.98 14.41 13.15
N PRO A 13 6.63 14.65 12.01
CA PRO A 13 7.07 15.98 11.64
C PRO A 13 5.88 16.95 11.51
N PRO A 14 6.11 18.28 11.58
CA PRO A 14 5.06 19.26 11.36
C PRO A 14 4.60 19.26 9.90
N LEU A 15 3.34 19.68 9.67
CA LEU A 15 2.75 19.80 8.32
C LEU A 15 3.43 20.84 7.43
N GLN A 16 4.16 21.78 8.02
CA GLN A 16 4.85 22.85 7.31
C GLN A 16 6.23 23.04 7.91
N VAL A 17 7.22 23.30 7.05
CA VAL A 17 8.57 23.69 7.49
C VAL A 17 9.14 24.78 6.59
N ARG A 18 9.94 25.65 7.17
CA ARG A 18 10.80 26.61 6.47
C ARG A 18 12.16 25.98 6.18
N PRO A 19 12.89 26.48 5.17
CA PRO A 19 14.25 26.02 4.88
C PRO A 19 15.15 26.07 6.13
N SER A 20 15.87 24.98 6.40
CA SER A 20 16.80 24.86 7.53
C SER A 20 16.19 24.99 8.94
N GLU A 21 14.86 25.02 9.03
CA GLU A 21 14.12 25.01 10.30
C GLU A 21 14.43 23.75 11.11
N ALA A 22 14.58 23.90 12.43
CA ALA A 22 14.79 22.75 13.30
C ALA A 22 13.47 21.98 13.49
N VAL A 23 13.52 20.68 13.27
CA VAL A 23 12.38 19.78 13.37
C VAL A 23 12.65 18.78 14.50
N LYS A 24 11.62 18.53 15.32
CA LYS A 24 11.67 17.55 16.40
C LYS A 24 10.66 16.45 16.12
N VAL A 25 11.14 15.21 16.04
CA VAL A 25 10.29 14.02 15.82
C VAL A 25 10.54 12.97 16.88
N CYS A 26 9.63 12.00 16.97
CA CYS A 26 9.78 10.84 17.81
C CYS A 26 9.50 9.58 16.98
N VAL A 27 10.53 8.76 16.77
CA VAL A 27 10.45 7.54 15.95
C VAL A 27 10.21 6.32 16.83
N THR A 28 9.48 5.34 16.29
CA THR A 28 9.17 4.07 16.95
C THR A 28 9.31 2.92 15.97
N ILE A 29 9.58 1.74 16.49
CA ILE A 29 9.55 0.47 15.74
C ILE A 29 8.48 -0.39 16.38
N LYS A 30 7.53 -0.89 15.58
CA LYS A 30 6.37 -1.60 16.07
C LYS A 30 6.14 -2.90 15.31
N ASN A 31 5.46 -3.86 15.94
CA ASN A 31 4.86 -4.98 15.24
C ASN A 31 3.61 -4.55 14.42
N ASP A 32 2.97 -5.51 13.78
CA ASP A 32 1.73 -5.33 13.02
C ASP A 32 0.57 -4.74 13.86
N LEU A 33 0.38 -5.20 15.10
CA LEU A 33 -0.61 -4.66 16.05
C LEU A 33 -0.32 -3.24 16.53
N ARG A 34 0.83 -2.67 16.15
CA ARG A 34 1.30 -1.34 16.58
C ARG A 34 1.45 -1.21 18.11
N SER A 35 1.52 -2.33 18.83
CA SER A 35 1.48 -2.42 20.30
C SER A 35 2.83 -2.80 20.91
N GLU A 36 3.50 -3.81 20.35
CA GLU A 36 4.80 -4.26 20.82
C GLU A 36 5.90 -3.44 20.14
N THR A 37 6.87 -3.01 20.94
CA THR A 37 8.04 -2.29 20.45
C THR A 37 9.16 -3.27 20.17
N TYR A 38 9.97 -2.99 19.13
CA TYR A 38 11.14 -3.81 18.83
C TYR A 38 12.08 -3.91 20.03
N ASP A 39 11.97 -5.03 20.73
CA ASP A 39 12.70 -5.41 21.91
C ASP A 39 12.87 -6.93 21.91
N GLU A 40 14.07 -7.42 22.21
CA GLU A 40 14.28 -8.37 23.31
C GLU A 40 15.72 -8.92 23.28
N GLN A 41 16.28 -9.33 22.14
CA GLN A 41 17.62 -9.95 22.11
C GLN A 41 18.40 -9.73 20.80
N GLY A 42 17.90 -8.84 19.93
CA GLY A 42 18.48 -8.56 18.61
C GLY A 42 19.73 -7.67 18.63
N PRO A 43 20.52 -7.65 17.54
CA PRO A 43 21.66 -6.76 17.40
C PRO A 43 21.21 -5.28 17.39
N SER A 44 22.09 -4.37 17.83
CA SER A 44 21.87 -2.92 17.65
C SER A 44 21.61 -2.62 16.18
N ILE A 45 20.59 -1.82 15.90
CA ILE A 45 20.32 -1.33 14.56
C ILE A 45 20.44 0.19 14.52
N THR A 46 20.94 0.72 13.41
CA THR A 46 21.02 2.16 13.20
C THR A 46 19.82 2.59 12.36
N LEU A 47 18.96 3.46 12.89
CA LEU A 47 17.94 4.14 12.10
C LEU A 47 18.55 5.38 11.45
N ARG A 48 18.24 5.62 10.18
CA ARG A 48 18.66 6.82 9.45
C ARG A 48 17.44 7.61 9.02
N LEU A 49 17.39 8.88 9.43
CA LEU A 49 16.36 9.82 9.01
C LEU A 49 16.83 10.58 7.77
N VAL A 50 16.00 10.62 6.74
CA VAL A 50 16.33 11.24 5.45
C VAL A 50 15.18 12.12 4.97
N TRP A 51 15.50 13.27 4.39
CA TRP A 51 14.50 14.06 3.68
C TRP A 51 14.36 13.55 2.26
N ALA A 52 13.14 13.53 1.74
CA ALA A 52 12.86 13.07 0.39
C ALA A 52 11.78 13.91 -0.29
N VAL A 53 11.76 13.87 -1.61
CA VAL A 53 10.61 14.27 -2.42
C VAL A 53 10.00 13.03 -3.06
N VAL A 54 8.67 12.97 -3.10
CA VAL A 54 7.93 12.03 -3.93
C VAL A 54 7.48 12.80 -5.17
N LEU A 55 7.96 12.39 -6.35
CA LEU A 55 7.70 13.12 -7.57
C LEU A 55 6.28 12.85 -8.10
N PRO A 56 5.48 13.90 -8.36
CA PRO A 56 4.13 13.74 -8.89
C PRO A 56 4.12 12.90 -10.18
N GLY A 57 3.16 11.98 -10.31
CA GLY A 57 2.93 11.19 -11.52
C GLY A 57 4.05 10.22 -11.93
N SER A 58 5.07 10.02 -11.09
CA SER A 58 6.12 9.03 -11.35
C SER A 58 6.38 8.07 -10.19
N ARG A 59 5.84 8.36 -9.00
CA ARG A 59 6.09 7.63 -7.74
C ARG A 59 7.59 7.52 -7.40
N ASP A 60 8.41 8.29 -8.10
CA ASP A 60 9.85 8.30 -7.93
C ASP A 60 10.18 9.03 -6.64
N VAL A 61 10.84 8.33 -5.73
CA VAL A 61 11.30 8.92 -4.48
C VAL A 61 12.75 9.29 -4.63
N ARG A 62 13.07 10.52 -4.21
CA ARG A 62 14.43 11.02 -4.24
C ARG A 62 14.80 11.56 -2.89
N VAL A 63 15.77 10.90 -2.27
CA VAL A 63 16.45 11.42 -1.08
C VAL A 63 17.13 12.75 -1.43
N ILE A 64 16.88 13.76 -0.61
CA ILE A 64 17.51 15.08 -0.70
C ILE A 64 18.88 15.01 -0.01
N ASP A 65 19.94 15.21 -0.78
CA ASP A 65 21.32 15.22 -0.28
C ASP A 65 21.68 16.62 0.26
N GLU A 66 21.91 16.73 1.57
CA GLU A 66 22.48 17.93 2.22
C GLU A 66 23.94 17.70 2.69
N GLY A 67 24.61 16.67 2.15
CA GLY A 67 25.94 16.25 2.58
C GLY A 67 25.96 15.42 3.87
N ALA A 68 27.16 15.13 4.38
CA ALA A 68 27.39 14.17 5.47
C ALA A 68 26.73 14.51 6.84
N GLY A 69 26.13 15.70 7.00
CA GLY A 69 25.41 16.12 8.21
C GLY A 69 23.88 16.18 8.08
N ALA A 70 23.34 15.80 6.91
CA ALA A 70 21.91 15.86 6.57
C ALA A 70 21.07 14.84 7.32
N ALA A 71 21.61 13.63 7.41
CA ALA A 71 20.94 12.46 7.92
C ALA A 71 21.30 12.29 9.39
N VAL A 72 20.29 12.07 10.22
CA VAL A 72 20.50 11.76 11.64
C VAL A 72 20.46 10.25 11.79
N ALA A 73 21.58 9.68 12.24
CA ALA A 73 21.68 8.28 12.63
C ALA A 73 21.30 8.12 14.11
N ILE A 74 20.47 7.13 14.40
CA ILE A 74 20.01 6.81 15.76
C ILE A 74 20.34 5.36 16.02
N GLU A 75 21.17 5.11 17.03
CA GLU A 75 21.38 3.76 17.53
C GLU A 75 20.14 3.31 18.33
N TRP A 76 19.59 2.18 17.90
CA TRP A 76 18.47 1.52 18.55
C TRP A 76 18.96 0.24 19.24
N THR A 77 19.05 0.31 20.57
CA THR A 77 19.60 -0.74 21.42
C THR A 77 18.54 -1.25 22.40
N GLY A 78 17.76 -2.26 21.98
CA GLY A 78 16.87 -3.09 22.82
C GLY A 78 15.94 -2.38 23.83
N ALA A 79 15.39 -3.14 24.77
CA ALA A 79 14.26 -2.89 25.70
C ALA A 79 14.02 -1.52 26.29
N SER A 80 15.06 -0.71 26.45
CA SER A 80 14.93 0.59 27.11
C SER A 80 14.30 1.68 26.22
N CYS A 81 13.76 1.30 25.04
CA CYS A 81 13.62 2.21 23.90
C CYS A 81 12.28 2.03 23.17
N ALA A 82 11.14 2.20 23.85
CA ALA A 82 9.84 2.19 23.15
C ALA A 82 9.77 3.23 22.00
N PHE A 83 10.53 4.31 22.14
CA PHE A 83 10.65 5.38 21.16
C PHE A 83 12.01 6.10 21.25
N ARG A 84 12.33 6.88 20.22
CA ARG A 84 13.52 7.75 20.17
C ARG A 84 13.14 9.15 19.76
N VAL A 85 13.41 10.11 20.65
CA VAL A 85 13.28 11.54 20.35
C VAL A 85 14.50 11.99 19.57
N VAL A 86 14.28 12.61 18.43
CA VAL A 86 15.32 13.15 17.57
C VAL A 86 15.30 14.65 17.68
N GLU A 87 16.38 15.20 18.23
CA GLU A 87 16.63 16.64 18.30
C GLU A 87 17.76 17.02 17.35
N GLY A 88 17.71 18.22 16.79
CA GLY A 88 18.75 18.73 15.88
C GLY A 88 18.58 18.33 14.41
N LEU A 89 17.52 17.60 14.04
CA LEU A 89 17.13 17.43 12.64
C LEU A 89 16.76 18.81 12.06
N ARG A 90 17.25 19.14 10.87
CA ARG A 90 16.91 20.37 10.17
C ARG A 90 16.24 20.05 8.84
N ALA A 91 15.20 20.82 8.51
CA ALA A 91 14.59 20.81 7.19
C ALA A 91 15.63 21.16 6.11
N PRO A 92 15.49 20.64 4.89
CA PRO A 92 16.43 20.90 3.82
C PRO A 92 16.44 22.39 3.42
N SER A 93 17.53 22.84 2.83
CA SER A 93 17.64 24.16 2.20
C SER A 93 16.78 24.21 0.94
N ALA A 94 16.31 25.41 0.58
CA ALA A 94 15.53 25.58 -0.64
C ALA A 94 16.30 25.17 -1.91
N ARG A 95 17.63 25.33 -1.88
CA ARG A 95 18.51 24.92 -2.97
C ARG A 95 18.51 23.40 -3.14
N SER A 96 18.70 22.64 -2.06
CA SER A 96 18.81 21.17 -2.14
C SER A 96 17.47 20.53 -2.53
N VAL A 97 16.35 21.07 -2.03
CA VAL A 97 15.01 20.69 -2.50
C VAL A 97 14.87 20.95 -4.01
N THR A 98 15.26 22.15 -4.45
CA THR A 98 15.22 22.52 -5.87
C THR A 98 16.12 21.61 -6.71
N ASP A 99 17.31 21.26 -6.24
CA ASP A 99 18.25 20.39 -6.96
C ASP A 99 17.74 18.94 -7.06
N ALA A 100 17.03 18.45 -6.04
CA ALA A 100 16.37 17.14 -6.06
C ALA A 100 15.20 17.09 -7.08
N VAL A 101 14.46 18.19 -7.20
CA VAL A 101 13.30 18.31 -8.10
C VAL A 101 13.73 18.60 -9.56
N LYS A 102 14.72 19.48 -9.79
CA LYS A 102 15.21 19.90 -11.12
C LYS A 102 15.73 18.77 -12.01
N GLN A 103 16.00 17.60 -11.44
CA GLN A 103 16.29 16.40 -12.21
C GLN A 103 15.03 15.81 -12.89
N GLN A 104 13.95 16.59 -13.05
CA GLN A 104 12.79 16.31 -13.90
C GLN A 104 12.34 17.57 -14.66
N GLN A 105 11.68 17.33 -15.79
CA GLN A 105 11.42 18.22 -16.93
C GLN A 105 11.11 19.71 -16.65
N GLU A 106 11.61 20.57 -17.55
CA GLU A 106 11.28 21.99 -17.66
C GLU A 106 9.77 22.20 -17.79
N GLY A 107 9.13 22.86 -16.80
CA GLY A 107 7.88 23.59 -17.04
C GLY A 107 6.70 23.33 -16.09
N SER A 108 6.70 22.30 -15.24
CA SER A 108 5.60 22.09 -14.27
C SER A 108 5.96 22.64 -12.87
N PRO A 109 5.10 23.47 -12.23
CA PRO A 109 5.36 23.98 -10.89
C PRO A 109 5.32 22.84 -9.87
N TRP A 110 6.43 22.63 -9.16
CA TRP A 110 6.51 21.68 -8.06
C TRP A 110 5.56 22.09 -6.93
N ASN A 111 4.72 21.16 -6.47
CA ASN A 111 3.64 21.39 -5.51
C ASN A 111 4.11 21.65 -4.06
N GLY A 112 5.42 21.74 -3.81
CA GLY A 112 5.95 22.20 -2.54
C GLY A 112 6.01 21.14 -1.44
N ALA A 113 5.74 19.86 -1.70
CA ALA A 113 5.73 18.83 -0.65
C ALA A 113 7.06 18.08 -0.54
N ILE A 114 7.63 18.08 0.67
CA ILE A 114 8.73 17.19 1.06
C ILE A 114 8.24 16.17 2.08
N HIS A 115 9.01 15.11 2.31
CA HIS A 115 8.70 14.05 3.24
C HIS A 115 9.92 13.76 4.11
N LEU A 116 9.68 13.35 5.35
CA LEU A 116 10.71 12.82 6.23
C LEU A 116 10.60 11.30 6.27
N GLY A 117 11.61 10.61 5.77
CA GLY A 117 11.71 9.17 5.77
C GLY A 117 12.54 8.62 6.92
N VAL A 118 12.21 7.39 7.33
CA VAL A 118 12.97 6.61 8.31
C VAL A 118 13.29 5.25 7.70
N VAL A 119 14.55 4.85 7.74
CA VAL A 119 15.04 3.57 7.21
C VAL A 119 16.01 2.93 8.19
N VAL A 120 16.15 1.61 8.14
CA VAL A 120 17.24 0.92 8.85
C VAL A 120 18.49 0.94 7.99
N ASP A 121 19.58 1.45 8.54
CA ASP A 121 20.90 1.42 7.93
C ASP A 121 21.57 0.09 8.27
N ARG A 122 21.58 -0.84 7.32
CA ARG A 122 22.30 -2.10 7.51
C ARG A 122 23.79 -1.87 7.17
N PRO A 123 24.74 -2.20 8.07
CA PRO A 123 26.15 -2.13 7.72
C PRO A 123 26.45 -3.02 6.51
N PRO A 124 27.34 -2.62 5.60
CA PRO A 124 27.73 -3.46 4.47
C PRO A 124 28.23 -4.81 4.99
N ARG A 125 27.79 -5.90 4.36
CA ARG A 125 28.19 -7.26 4.76
C ARG A 125 29.72 -7.35 4.78
N ARG A 126 30.27 -8.00 5.81
CA ARG A 126 31.69 -8.01 6.21
C ARG A 126 32.71 -8.41 5.11
N ASN A 127 32.24 -8.84 3.94
CA ASN A 127 33.05 -9.27 2.80
C ASN A 127 32.83 -8.46 1.51
N GLU A 128 32.05 -7.37 1.51
CA GLU A 128 31.96 -6.50 0.33
C GLU A 128 33.14 -5.52 0.29
N PRO A 129 33.97 -5.53 -0.77
CA PRO A 129 35.06 -4.57 -0.88
C PRO A 129 34.48 -3.16 -1.00
N VAL A 130 34.76 -2.32 0.01
CA VAL A 130 34.38 -0.90 0.04
C VAL A 130 35.07 -0.18 -1.13
N LYS A 131 34.38 -0.11 -2.27
CA LYS A 131 34.85 0.67 -3.42
C LYS A 131 34.72 2.14 -3.07
N LYS A 132 35.86 2.82 -2.81
CA LYS A 132 36.01 4.25 -2.45
C LYS A 132 35.55 5.28 -3.51
N LYS A 133 34.65 4.91 -4.41
CA LYS A 133 33.88 5.85 -5.22
C LYS A 133 32.46 5.32 -5.25
N ALA A 134 31.54 6.03 -4.60
CA ALA A 134 30.11 5.89 -4.80
C ALA A 134 29.78 6.27 -6.26
N ARG A 135 30.17 5.41 -7.22
CA ARG A 135 29.41 5.26 -8.43
C ARG A 135 28.07 4.73 -7.95
N ARG A 136 27.00 5.52 -8.11
CA ARG A 136 25.61 5.03 -8.07
C ARG A 136 25.62 3.68 -8.78
N SER A 137 25.52 2.59 -8.02
CA SER A 137 25.38 1.28 -8.61
C SER A 137 24.09 1.33 -9.40
N SER A 138 24.14 0.89 -10.66
CA SER A 138 22.98 0.80 -11.53
C SER A 138 21.89 -0.16 -11.01
N ASP A 139 22.13 -0.85 -9.88
CA ASP A 139 21.22 -1.75 -9.17
C ASP A 139 20.76 -1.23 -7.79
N GLY A 140 21.11 -0.01 -7.38
CA GLY A 140 20.84 0.49 -6.02
C GLY A 140 19.39 0.96 -5.82
N ALA A 141 18.51 0.11 -5.31
CA ALA A 141 17.18 0.51 -4.85
C ALA A 141 17.26 1.65 -3.81
N ASP A 142 16.40 2.66 -3.92
CA ASP A 142 16.31 3.73 -2.92
C ASP A 142 15.97 3.11 -1.55
N PRO A 143 16.68 3.45 -0.46
CA PRO A 143 16.46 2.84 0.86
C PRO A 143 15.05 3.05 1.42
N LEU A 144 14.28 4.00 0.88
CA LEU A 144 12.88 4.24 1.25
C LEU A 144 11.90 3.33 0.50
N VAL A 145 12.35 2.62 -0.52
CA VAL A 145 11.57 1.66 -1.28
C VAL A 145 11.87 0.25 -0.78
N TRP A 146 10.88 -0.38 -0.17
CA TRP A 146 11.02 -1.71 0.40
C TRP A 146 10.75 -2.78 -0.66
N PRO A 147 11.70 -3.69 -0.93
CA PRO A 147 11.45 -4.77 -1.87
C PRO A 147 10.45 -5.76 -1.27
N LEU A 148 9.33 -5.99 -1.97
CA LEU A 148 8.30 -6.91 -1.49
C LEU A 148 8.86 -8.33 -1.35
N LEU A 149 9.71 -8.77 -2.28
CA LEU A 149 10.46 -10.02 -2.17
C LEU A 149 11.83 -9.77 -1.56
N ARG A 150 12.29 -10.69 -0.72
CA ARG A 150 13.68 -10.68 -0.27
C ARG A 150 14.61 -10.92 -1.47
N PRO A 151 15.68 -10.14 -1.64
CA PRO A 151 16.74 -10.50 -2.56
C PRO A 151 17.29 -11.88 -2.19
N PRO A 152 17.56 -12.77 -3.16
CA PRO A 152 18.18 -14.05 -2.87
C PRO A 152 19.52 -13.81 -2.15
N ALA A 153 19.77 -14.56 -1.07
CA ALA A 153 21.01 -14.43 -0.31
C ALA A 153 22.19 -14.70 -1.25
N THR A 154 22.97 -13.67 -1.55
CA THR A 154 24.15 -13.81 -2.41
C THR A 154 25.21 -14.62 -1.66
N GLY A 155 25.33 -15.91 -2.00
CA GLY A 155 26.52 -16.72 -1.72
C GLY A 155 26.72 -17.27 -0.30
N ALA A 156 25.66 -17.44 0.51
CA ALA A 156 25.76 -18.26 1.72
C ALA A 156 25.44 -19.72 1.36
N THR A 157 26.39 -20.62 1.61
CA THR A 157 26.14 -22.06 1.64
C THR A 157 25.00 -22.33 2.61
N ARG A 158 24.08 -23.22 2.20
CA ARG A 158 22.88 -23.73 2.91
C ARG A 158 23.10 -24.31 4.32
N GLU A 159 24.27 -24.12 4.91
CA GLU A 159 24.65 -24.62 6.22
C GLU A 159 24.84 -23.44 7.19
N GLY A 160 23.77 -23.10 7.90
CA GLY A 160 23.74 -22.07 8.93
C GLY A 160 22.48 -21.22 8.81
N GLY A 161 21.55 -21.39 9.74
CA GLY A 161 20.21 -20.78 9.78
C GLY A 161 20.17 -19.27 10.00
N ASP A 162 20.98 -18.52 9.25
CA ASP A 162 21.06 -17.05 9.28
C ASP A 162 20.12 -16.39 8.23
N GLU A 163 19.24 -17.20 7.59
CA GLU A 163 18.29 -16.77 6.54
C GLU A 163 17.03 -16.05 7.10
N ASP A 164 16.85 -16.02 8.43
CA ASP A 164 15.62 -15.57 9.10
C ASP A 164 15.77 -14.30 9.95
N GLY A 165 16.51 -13.31 9.44
CA GLY A 165 16.59 -12.00 10.08
C GLY A 165 15.28 -11.20 10.01
N ASP A 166 15.01 -10.42 11.06
CA ASP A 166 13.92 -9.43 11.12
C ASP A 166 13.99 -8.45 9.93
N GLU A 167 12.83 -8.12 9.38
CA GLU A 167 12.67 -7.13 8.32
C GLU A 167 12.04 -5.85 8.86
N PHE A 168 12.50 -4.71 8.37
CA PHE A 168 12.01 -3.41 8.81
C PHE A 168 11.43 -2.68 7.61
N VAL A 169 10.13 -2.44 7.64
CA VAL A 169 9.41 -1.73 6.60
C VAL A 169 9.65 -0.22 6.81
N PRO A 170 10.34 0.46 5.88
CA PRO A 170 10.58 1.89 5.94
C PRO A 170 9.28 2.68 5.88
N LEU A 171 9.38 3.95 6.21
CA LEU A 171 8.27 4.89 6.11
C LEU A 171 8.73 6.20 5.51
N LEU A 172 7.77 6.92 4.94
CA LEU A 172 7.79 8.36 4.74
C LEU A 172 6.69 8.97 5.59
N SER A 173 6.91 10.18 6.08
CA SER A 173 5.83 11.00 6.63
C SER A 173 4.81 11.31 5.54
N GLY A 174 3.58 11.67 5.91
CA GLY A 174 2.70 12.47 5.05
C GLY A 174 3.39 13.74 4.49
N PRO A 175 2.76 14.40 3.51
CA PRO A 175 3.34 15.55 2.81
C PRO A 175 3.54 16.73 3.75
N ILE A 176 4.76 17.27 3.75
CA ILE A 176 5.15 18.45 4.52
C ILE A 176 5.28 19.62 3.54
N GLN A 177 4.48 20.65 3.73
CA GLN A 177 4.54 21.86 2.91
C GLN A 177 5.85 22.62 3.18
N PHE A 178 6.64 22.80 2.14
CA PHE A 178 7.91 23.50 2.18
C PHE A 178 7.73 24.98 1.83
N LEU A 179 7.79 25.83 2.86
CA LEU A 179 7.49 27.26 2.74
C LEU A 179 8.70 28.06 2.22
N GLN A 180 8.72 28.35 0.91
CA GLN A 180 9.77 29.16 0.26
C GLN A 180 9.62 30.68 0.57
N GLN A 181 9.81 31.10 1.83
CA GLN A 181 9.73 32.50 2.35
C GLN A 181 8.38 33.25 2.19
N GLU A 182 8.08 34.16 3.14
CA GLU A 182 6.84 34.96 3.20
C GLU A 182 6.86 36.19 2.26
N PRO A 183 5.68 36.66 1.78
CA PRO A 183 5.57 37.99 1.19
C PRO A 183 5.85 39.07 2.25
N ALA A 184 6.74 40.01 1.93
CA ALA A 184 7.07 41.12 2.82
C ALA A 184 5.87 42.08 3.02
N ARG A 185 5.56 42.34 4.30
CA ARG A 185 4.70 43.42 4.85
C ARG A 185 3.18 43.25 4.74
N GLN A 186 2.57 42.87 5.86
CA GLN A 186 1.62 43.75 6.57
C GLN A 186 1.66 43.42 8.08
N GLN A 187 2.23 44.32 8.88
CA GLN A 187 2.05 44.32 10.33
C GLN A 187 0.69 44.95 10.66
N ALA A 188 -0.18 44.21 11.37
CA ALA A 188 -0.90 44.73 12.54
C ALA A 188 -1.73 43.62 13.21
N SER A 189 -1.44 43.40 14.49
CA SER A 189 -2.34 42.96 15.56
C SER A 189 -3.25 41.75 15.33
N SER A 190 -2.85 40.59 15.88
CA SER A 190 -3.69 39.91 16.86
C SER A 190 -2.83 39.09 17.82
N SER A 191 -3.03 39.39 19.10
CA SER A 191 -2.46 38.72 20.26
C SER A 191 -3.13 37.36 20.47
N GLY A 192 -2.33 36.35 20.80
CA GLY A 192 -2.76 35.24 21.66
C GLY A 192 -3.72 34.23 21.02
N GLY A 193 -3.17 33.32 20.22
CA GLY A 193 -3.81 32.07 19.88
C GLY A 193 -2.73 31.05 19.57
N GLY A 194 -2.37 30.20 20.54
CA GLY A 194 -1.63 28.98 20.26
C GLY A 194 -2.50 28.11 19.38
N GLY A 195 -2.37 28.26 18.06
CA GLY A 195 -2.95 27.35 17.10
C GLY A 195 -2.34 25.99 17.37
N GLY A 196 -3.09 25.10 18.01
CA GLY A 196 -2.77 23.70 18.06
C GLY A 196 -2.66 23.23 16.61
N GLY A 197 -1.44 23.17 16.09
CA GLY A 197 -1.18 22.74 14.72
C GLY A 197 -1.85 21.39 14.54
N SER A 198 -2.65 21.25 13.48
CA SER A 198 -3.22 19.97 13.08
C SER A 198 -2.09 18.94 13.06
N LYS A 199 -2.27 17.84 13.79
CA LYS A 199 -1.28 16.77 13.85
C LYS A 199 -1.30 16.06 12.50
N GLN A 200 -0.12 15.85 11.92
CA GLN A 200 0.03 15.04 10.71
C GLN A 200 -0.11 13.57 11.09
N ASN A 201 -1.21 12.92 10.74
CA ASN A 201 -1.40 11.52 11.10
C ASN A 201 -0.96 10.55 10.00
N ASP A 202 -0.66 11.04 8.80
CA ASP A 202 -0.38 10.19 7.64
C ASP A 202 1.05 9.68 7.61
N LEU A 203 1.20 8.44 7.14
CA LEU A 203 2.47 7.78 6.83
C LEU A 203 2.34 7.15 5.44
N LEU A 204 3.42 7.17 4.65
CA LEU A 204 3.48 6.49 3.36
C LEU A 204 4.48 5.34 3.43
N ARG A 205 4.14 4.22 2.80
CA ARG A 205 5.03 3.08 2.57
C ARG A 205 5.15 2.83 1.09
N ILE A 206 6.36 2.46 0.66
CA ILE A 206 6.64 2.24 -0.76
C ILE A 206 7.19 0.84 -0.94
N PHE A 207 6.52 0.07 -1.79
CA PHE A 207 6.82 -1.32 -2.08
C PHE A 207 7.32 -1.46 -3.50
N ARG A 208 8.43 -2.16 -3.72
CA ARG A 208 8.84 -2.61 -5.04
C ARG A 208 8.28 -3.98 -5.33
N LEU A 209 7.44 -4.07 -6.36
CA LEU A 209 6.87 -5.34 -6.82
C LEU A 209 7.91 -6.20 -7.55
N PRO A 210 7.75 -7.54 -7.53
CA PRO A 210 8.60 -8.46 -8.29
C PRO A 210 8.58 -8.14 -9.78
N GLY A 211 9.72 -8.31 -10.45
CA GLY A 211 9.86 -8.05 -11.89
C GLY A 211 9.99 -6.57 -12.26
N SER A 212 9.74 -5.64 -11.32
CA SER A 212 9.97 -4.22 -11.55
C SER A 212 11.43 -3.82 -11.31
N SER A 213 12.07 -3.27 -12.34
CA SER A 213 13.38 -2.60 -12.24
C SER A 213 13.29 -1.07 -12.21
N THR A 214 12.07 -0.51 -12.26
CA THR A 214 11.84 0.94 -12.39
C THR A 214 10.86 1.44 -11.34
N SER A 215 10.95 2.73 -10.97
CA SER A 215 10.01 3.35 -10.02
C SER A 215 8.55 3.33 -10.48
N LYS A 216 8.29 3.16 -11.80
CA LYS A 216 6.92 2.97 -12.33
C LYS A 216 6.23 1.72 -11.79
N GLY A 217 6.99 0.71 -11.36
CA GLY A 217 6.42 -0.49 -10.76
C GLY A 217 6.31 -0.46 -9.24
N ASP A 218 6.74 0.64 -8.61
CA ASP A 218 6.61 0.83 -7.17
C ASP A 218 5.15 1.16 -6.80
N VAL A 219 4.74 0.69 -5.62
CA VAL A 219 3.41 0.88 -5.06
C VAL A 219 3.52 1.76 -3.82
N ILE A 220 2.78 2.85 -3.76
CA ILE A 220 2.74 3.75 -2.59
C ILE A 220 1.42 3.52 -1.85
N VAL A 221 1.49 3.24 -0.55
CA VAL A 221 0.30 3.08 0.30
C VAL A 221 0.42 4.00 1.49
N GLN A 222 -0.62 4.79 1.71
CA GLN A 222 -0.84 5.60 2.89
C GLN A 222 -1.49 4.76 3.99
N GLU A 223 -0.98 4.93 5.20
CA GLU A 223 -1.59 4.54 6.47
C GLU A 223 -1.92 5.80 7.27
N GLU A 224 -2.87 5.69 8.21
CA GLU A 224 -3.13 6.73 9.20
C GLU A 224 -2.73 6.24 10.58
N THR A 225 -1.93 7.03 11.29
CA THR A 225 -1.60 6.77 12.68
C THR A 225 -2.85 6.89 13.55
N GLY A 226 -3.07 5.91 14.43
CA GLY A 226 -4.27 5.86 15.25
C GLY A 226 -4.56 4.43 15.70
N TYR A 227 -5.78 4.23 16.19
CA TYR A 227 -6.26 2.92 16.65
C TYR A 227 -7.25 2.27 15.68
N GLU A 228 -7.61 2.96 14.60
CA GLU A 228 -8.51 2.44 13.57
C GLU A 228 -7.78 1.37 12.76
N LEU A 229 -8.30 0.14 12.77
CA LEU A 229 -7.63 -1.05 12.23
C LEU A 229 -7.59 -1.06 10.70
N ASP A 230 -8.59 -0.46 10.06
CA ASP A 230 -8.74 -0.33 8.61
C ASP A 230 -7.76 0.70 8.00
N LYS A 231 -6.98 1.39 8.85
CA LYS A 231 -5.97 2.39 8.44
C LYS A 231 -4.55 1.87 8.40
N HIS A 232 -4.32 0.58 8.71
CA HIS A 232 -2.98 -0.03 8.78
C HIS A 232 -2.80 -1.14 7.74
N ILE A 233 -1.53 -1.36 7.37
CA ILE A 233 -1.07 -2.54 6.65
C ILE A 233 -0.70 -3.62 7.67
N TRP A 234 -1.17 -4.84 7.40
CA TRP A 234 -1.01 -6.00 8.25
C TRP A 234 -0.04 -7.04 7.66
N ASP A 235 0.62 -7.82 8.52
CA ASP A 235 1.59 -8.83 8.09
C ASP A 235 0.98 -9.85 7.11
N ALA A 236 -0.24 -10.29 7.40
CA ALA A 236 -0.95 -11.25 6.55
C ALA A 236 -1.15 -10.72 5.12
N SER A 237 -1.26 -9.40 4.92
CA SER A 237 -1.33 -8.79 3.59
C SER A 237 -0.01 -8.91 2.85
N ILE A 238 1.11 -8.72 3.56
CA ILE A 238 2.45 -8.89 3.00
C ILE A 238 2.74 -10.36 2.66
N HIS A 239 2.39 -11.30 3.54
CA HIS A 239 2.54 -12.73 3.29
C HIS A 239 1.70 -13.19 2.10
N LEU A 240 0.45 -12.75 2.02
CA LEU A 240 -0.43 -13.02 0.89
C LEU A 240 0.13 -12.46 -0.42
N LEU A 241 0.60 -11.21 -0.41
CA LEU A 241 1.21 -10.59 -1.59
C LEU A 241 2.48 -11.31 -2.03
N ARG A 242 3.34 -11.72 -1.09
CA ARG A 242 4.53 -12.53 -1.40
C ARG A 242 4.14 -13.87 -2.02
N LEU A 243 3.09 -14.53 -1.53
CA LEU A 243 2.62 -15.81 -2.08
C LEU A 243 2.12 -15.67 -3.51
N LEU A 244 1.36 -14.62 -3.79
CA LEU A 244 0.69 -14.44 -5.08
C LEU A 244 1.57 -13.80 -6.17
N THR A 245 2.67 -13.14 -5.78
CA THR A 245 3.52 -12.38 -6.72
C THR A 245 4.95 -12.92 -6.85
N ASP A 246 5.42 -13.76 -5.93
CA ASP A 246 6.73 -14.43 -6.05
C ASP A 246 6.66 -15.58 -7.06
N PRO A 247 7.35 -15.50 -8.21
CA PRO A 247 7.30 -16.56 -9.22
C PRO A 247 7.68 -17.94 -8.69
N THR A 248 8.59 -18.00 -7.72
CA THR A 248 9.05 -19.28 -7.14
C THR A 248 7.98 -19.94 -6.28
N ARG A 249 7.19 -19.13 -5.57
CA ARG A 249 6.09 -19.61 -4.72
C ARG A 249 4.85 -19.88 -5.56
N THR A 250 4.50 -18.97 -6.46
CA THR A 250 3.35 -19.10 -7.37
C THR A 250 3.44 -20.37 -8.22
N ALA A 251 4.64 -20.78 -8.65
CA ALA A 251 4.84 -22.03 -9.40
C ALA A 251 4.44 -23.30 -8.62
N SER A 252 4.47 -23.26 -7.29
CA SER A 252 4.04 -24.37 -6.42
C SER A 252 2.54 -24.37 -6.11
N LEU A 253 1.85 -23.25 -6.34
CA LEU A 253 0.42 -23.12 -6.09
C LEU A 253 -0.41 -23.97 -7.06
N PRO A 254 -1.62 -24.41 -6.67
CA PRO A 254 -2.62 -24.89 -7.62
C PRO A 254 -2.93 -23.82 -8.68
N SER A 255 -3.23 -24.23 -9.91
CA SER A 255 -3.58 -23.30 -11.00
C SER A 255 -4.80 -22.42 -10.66
N SER A 256 -5.72 -22.91 -9.82
CA SER A 256 -6.87 -22.16 -9.28
C SER A 256 -6.49 -20.93 -8.44
N LEU A 257 -5.24 -20.82 -8.00
CA LEU A 257 -4.74 -19.71 -7.20
C LEU A 257 -3.69 -18.85 -7.93
N ARG A 258 -3.25 -19.25 -9.13
CA ARG A 258 -2.25 -18.51 -9.91
C ARG A 258 -2.92 -17.40 -10.70
N LEU A 259 -2.86 -16.17 -10.17
CA LEU A 259 -3.59 -15.02 -10.72
C LEU A 259 -3.39 -14.84 -12.23
N LEU A 260 -2.15 -14.84 -12.73
CA LEU A 260 -1.87 -14.60 -14.15
C LEU A 260 -2.37 -15.75 -15.05
N ASP A 261 -2.11 -17.01 -14.68
CA ASP A 261 -2.61 -18.20 -15.41
C ASP A 261 -4.16 -18.19 -15.52
N ARG A 262 -4.83 -17.69 -14.47
CA ARG A 262 -6.29 -17.60 -14.42
C ARG A 262 -6.86 -16.49 -15.27
N ILE A 263 -6.18 -15.35 -15.32
CA ILE A 263 -6.58 -14.27 -16.21
C ILE A 263 -6.43 -14.74 -17.66
N GLU A 264 -5.31 -15.38 -18.01
CA GLU A 264 -5.06 -15.93 -19.34
C GLU A 264 -6.13 -16.96 -19.76
N SER A 265 -6.38 -17.99 -18.93
CA SER A 265 -7.41 -19.00 -19.23
C SER A 265 -8.82 -18.44 -19.32
N CYS A 266 -9.19 -17.43 -18.52
CA CYS A 266 -10.49 -16.79 -18.62
C CYS A 266 -10.70 -16.04 -19.94
N THR A 267 -9.62 -15.58 -20.57
CA THR A 267 -9.67 -14.88 -21.86
C THR A 267 -9.74 -15.83 -23.05
N GLU A 268 -9.28 -17.08 -22.90
CA GLU A 268 -9.35 -18.11 -23.95
C GLU A 268 -10.75 -18.77 -24.07
N GLU A 269 -11.47 -18.93 -22.95
CA GLU A 269 -12.74 -19.68 -22.90
C GLU A 269 -13.98 -18.88 -23.35
N ALA A 270 -13.88 -17.55 -23.43
CA ALA A 270 -15.00 -16.66 -23.75
C ALA A 270 -14.83 -15.99 -25.11
N GLU A 271 -15.91 -15.44 -25.66
CA GLU A 271 -15.80 -14.40 -26.69
C GLU A 271 -14.89 -13.28 -26.12
N PRO A 272 -13.66 -13.08 -26.65
CA PRO A 272 -12.58 -12.35 -25.98
C PRO A 272 -12.96 -10.92 -25.56
N GLU A 273 -13.83 -10.29 -26.34
CA GLU A 273 -14.30 -8.92 -26.12
C GLU A 273 -15.29 -8.75 -24.96
N LYS A 274 -15.76 -9.82 -24.31
CA LYS A 274 -16.94 -9.76 -23.41
C LYS A 274 -16.73 -10.23 -21.98
N ARG A 275 -15.64 -10.93 -21.64
CA ARG A 275 -15.47 -11.48 -20.28
C ARG A 275 -14.45 -10.69 -19.47
N ALA A 276 -14.92 -10.05 -18.41
CA ALA A 276 -14.07 -9.48 -17.38
C ALA A 276 -13.62 -10.54 -16.37
N PHE A 277 -12.36 -10.48 -15.92
CA PHE A 277 -11.85 -11.23 -14.77
C PHE A 277 -12.07 -10.41 -13.50
N ASN A 278 -12.86 -10.92 -12.56
CA ASN A 278 -13.30 -10.15 -11.39
C ASN A 278 -12.67 -10.70 -10.11
N VAL A 279 -11.95 -9.82 -9.40
CA VAL A 279 -11.36 -10.08 -8.08
C VAL A 279 -12.13 -9.28 -7.04
N VAL A 280 -12.52 -9.90 -5.93
CA VAL A 280 -13.16 -9.21 -4.79
C VAL A 280 -12.27 -9.38 -3.57
N GLU A 281 -11.86 -8.28 -2.96
CA GLU A 281 -11.19 -8.29 -1.65
C GLU A 281 -12.17 -7.90 -0.54
N LEU A 282 -12.31 -8.74 0.48
CA LEU A 282 -13.13 -8.47 1.66
C LEU A 282 -12.26 -7.87 2.77
N GLY A 283 -12.70 -6.75 3.35
CA GLY A 283 -12.00 -6.08 4.45
C GLY A 283 -10.65 -5.52 3.99
N ALA A 284 -10.68 -4.77 2.88
CA ALA A 284 -9.48 -4.30 2.21
C ALA A 284 -8.66 -3.27 3.02
N GLY A 285 -9.29 -2.55 3.95
CA GLY A 285 -8.66 -1.49 4.74
C GLY A 285 -7.96 -0.45 3.86
N THR A 286 -6.62 -0.48 3.84
CA THR A 286 -5.78 0.38 2.98
C THR A 286 -5.82 0.02 1.49
N ALA A 287 -6.44 -1.12 1.13
CA ALA A 287 -6.44 -1.76 -0.19
C ALA A 287 -5.05 -2.16 -0.71
N VAL A 288 -4.07 -2.35 0.18
CA VAL A 288 -2.69 -2.72 -0.21
C VAL A 288 -2.63 -3.97 -1.09
N VAL A 289 -3.46 -4.98 -0.81
CA VAL A 289 -3.45 -6.23 -1.60
C VAL A 289 -4.01 -5.98 -3.00
N SER A 290 -5.21 -5.43 -3.12
CA SER A 290 -5.81 -5.11 -4.41
C SER A 290 -4.97 -4.15 -5.25
N ILE A 291 -4.39 -3.11 -4.64
CA ILE A 291 -3.53 -2.15 -5.35
C ILE A 291 -2.27 -2.84 -5.86
N ALA A 292 -1.58 -3.59 -5.00
CA ALA A 292 -0.34 -4.26 -5.39
C ALA A 292 -0.58 -5.32 -6.46
N LEU A 293 -1.66 -6.11 -6.36
CA LEU A 293 -2.02 -7.08 -7.39
C LEU A 293 -2.45 -6.41 -8.70
N ALA A 294 -3.24 -5.35 -8.66
CA ALA A 294 -3.61 -4.60 -9.87
C ALA A 294 -2.36 -4.09 -10.60
N ARG A 295 -1.40 -3.50 -9.88
CA ARG A 295 -0.12 -3.04 -10.44
C ARG A 295 0.75 -4.20 -10.93
N TYR A 296 0.80 -5.30 -10.19
CA TYR A 296 1.52 -6.51 -10.60
C TYR A 296 0.94 -7.09 -11.90
N THR A 297 -0.39 -7.17 -12.01
CA THR A 297 -1.09 -7.60 -13.22
C THR A 297 -0.78 -6.67 -14.38
N GLN A 298 -0.86 -5.35 -14.22
CA GLN A 298 -0.50 -4.41 -15.30
C GLN A 298 0.94 -4.58 -15.81
N GLN A 299 1.87 -4.98 -14.94
CA GLN A 299 3.29 -5.17 -15.30
C GLN A 299 3.58 -6.51 -15.97
N ASN A 300 2.81 -7.55 -15.61
CA ASN A 300 3.13 -8.93 -15.97
C ASN A 300 2.05 -9.58 -16.85
N LEU A 301 1.04 -8.83 -17.29
CA LEU A 301 0.03 -9.35 -18.20
C LEU A 301 0.69 -9.80 -19.51
N PRO A 302 0.50 -11.05 -19.96
CA PRO A 302 1.05 -11.51 -21.23
C PRO A 302 0.54 -10.66 -22.39
N SER A 303 1.40 -10.39 -23.37
CA SER A 303 1.01 -9.67 -24.59
C SER A 303 0.02 -10.43 -25.48
N SER A 304 -0.22 -11.71 -25.19
CA SER A 304 -1.23 -12.57 -25.84
C SER A 304 -2.66 -12.22 -25.43
N ILE A 305 -2.85 -11.53 -24.30
CA ILE A 305 -4.17 -11.15 -23.80
C ILE A 305 -4.68 -9.95 -24.57
N ASP A 306 -5.92 -10.05 -25.07
CA ASP A 306 -6.59 -9.01 -25.85
C ASP A 306 -6.65 -7.68 -25.07
N ALA A 307 -6.40 -6.57 -25.76
CA ALA A 307 -6.53 -5.24 -25.18
C ALA A 307 -7.96 -4.91 -24.71
N ALA A 308 -8.96 -5.63 -25.21
CA ALA A 308 -10.35 -5.53 -24.74
C ALA A 308 -10.62 -6.31 -23.43
N ALA A 309 -9.75 -7.25 -23.04
CA ALA A 309 -9.95 -8.04 -21.83
C ALA A 309 -9.80 -7.17 -20.56
N LYS A 310 -10.87 -7.10 -19.77
CA LYS A 310 -10.93 -6.28 -18.56
C LYS A 310 -10.62 -7.11 -17.31
N VAL A 311 -9.64 -6.72 -16.51
CA VAL A 311 -9.44 -7.22 -15.15
C VAL A 311 -9.95 -6.17 -14.18
N THR A 312 -10.84 -6.54 -13.27
CA THR A 312 -11.37 -5.60 -12.28
C THR A 312 -11.19 -6.14 -10.87
N PHE A 313 -10.57 -5.33 -10.02
CA PHE A 313 -10.44 -5.55 -8.59
C PHE A 313 -11.50 -4.71 -7.87
N TYR A 314 -12.30 -5.37 -7.03
CA TYR A 314 -13.28 -4.75 -6.16
C TYR A 314 -12.74 -4.81 -4.73
N ALA A 315 -12.13 -3.71 -4.28
CA ALA A 315 -11.65 -3.60 -2.91
C ALA A 315 -12.81 -3.17 -2.02
N THR A 316 -13.23 -4.03 -1.10
CA THR A 316 -14.45 -3.81 -0.31
C THR A 316 -14.18 -3.71 1.18
N ASP A 317 -14.86 -2.78 1.82
CA ASP A 317 -14.81 -2.57 3.28
C ASP A 317 -16.01 -1.70 3.71
N LEU A 318 -16.06 -1.30 4.97
CA LEU A 318 -17.00 -0.32 5.49
C LEU A 318 -16.71 1.08 4.93
N GLU A 319 -17.71 1.97 5.01
CA GLU A 319 -17.67 3.33 4.45
C GLU A 319 -16.47 4.14 4.97
N SER A 320 -16.08 3.91 6.23
CA SER A 320 -14.95 4.58 6.88
C SER A 320 -13.61 4.36 6.20
N ALA A 321 -13.44 3.28 5.44
CA ALA A 321 -12.18 2.94 4.78
C ALA A 321 -12.07 3.51 3.37
N LEU A 322 -13.20 3.81 2.71
CA LEU A 322 -13.22 4.22 1.31
C LEU A 322 -12.39 5.49 1.01
N PRO A 323 -12.40 6.55 1.85
CA PRO A 323 -11.59 7.74 1.57
C PRO A 323 -10.08 7.45 1.52
N LEU A 324 -9.57 6.62 2.43
CA LEU A 324 -8.17 6.21 2.43
C LEU A 324 -7.85 5.29 1.24
N MET A 325 -8.74 4.36 0.90
CA MET A 325 -8.57 3.54 -0.31
C MET A 325 -8.49 4.39 -1.57
N ARG A 326 -9.38 5.37 -1.75
CA ARG A 326 -9.35 6.30 -2.90
C ARG A 326 -8.05 7.09 -2.95
N THR A 327 -7.57 7.55 -1.79
CA THR A 327 -6.26 8.20 -1.68
C THR A 327 -5.13 7.28 -2.14
N ASN A 328 -5.13 6.02 -1.71
CA ASN A 328 -4.15 5.02 -2.11
C ASN A 328 -4.26 4.66 -3.60
N MET A 329 -5.46 4.61 -4.17
CA MET A 329 -5.63 4.45 -5.61
C MET A 329 -5.04 5.62 -6.40
N ALA A 330 -5.23 6.85 -5.92
CA ALA A 330 -4.68 8.07 -6.52
C ALA A 330 -3.15 7.99 -6.60
N TRP A 331 -2.51 7.61 -5.49
CA TRP A 331 -1.06 7.43 -5.41
C TRP A 331 -0.52 6.44 -6.44
N ASN A 332 -1.35 5.50 -6.91
CA ASN A 332 -0.95 4.43 -7.82
C ASN A 332 -1.51 4.56 -9.23
N GLU A 333 -2.15 5.69 -9.56
CA GLU A 333 -2.76 5.97 -10.87
C GLU A 333 -3.80 4.90 -11.26
N LEU A 334 -4.59 4.45 -10.27
CA LEU A 334 -5.63 3.42 -10.44
C LEU A 334 -7.06 3.98 -10.34
N ILE A 335 -7.22 5.31 -10.34
CA ILE A 335 -8.55 5.94 -10.35
C ILE A 335 -9.15 5.83 -11.75
N GLU A 336 -10.43 5.41 -11.83
CA GLU A 336 -11.17 5.51 -13.08
C GLU A 336 -11.50 6.99 -13.39
N PRO A 337 -11.14 7.52 -14.57
CA PRO A 337 -11.60 8.85 -14.96
C PRO A 337 -13.11 8.81 -15.19
N GLY A 338 -13.89 9.47 -14.33
CA GLY A 338 -15.33 9.71 -14.56
C GLY A 338 -16.29 9.30 -13.44
N ILE A 339 -15.81 8.83 -12.29
CA ILE A 339 -16.63 8.78 -11.07
C ILE A 339 -16.31 10.05 -10.26
N GLU A 340 -16.71 11.21 -10.77
CA GLU A 340 -17.03 12.31 -9.85
C GLU A 340 -18.25 11.81 -9.07
N GLU A 341 -18.07 11.58 -7.78
CA GLU A 341 -19.22 11.38 -6.90
C GLU A 341 -20.04 12.67 -7.02
N ASP A 342 -21.26 12.56 -7.54
CA ASP A 342 -22.30 13.60 -7.52
C ASP A 342 -22.71 13.85 -6.04
N GLU A 343 -21.75 14.16 -5.17
CA GLU A 343 -21.97 14.68 -3.82
C GLU A 343 -22.26 16.17 -3.94
N ASP A 344 -23.41 16.52 -4.54
CA ASP A 344 -24.18 17.77 -4.34
C ASP A 344 -25.26 17.95 -5.43
N GLN A 345 -26.02 16.91 -5.78
CA GLN A 345 -27.29 17.11 -6.48
C GLN A 345 -28.44 17.17 -5.46
N PRO A 346 -29.01 18.35 -5.16
CA PRO A 346 -30.28 18.41 -4.43
C PRO A 346 -31.37 17.70 -5.25
N GLU A 347 -32.24 16.94 -4.58
CA GLU A 347 -33.37 16.23 -5.18
C GLU A 347 -34.09 17.10 -6.23
N PRO A 348 -34.44 16.56 -7.42
CA PRO A 348 -35.15 17.34 -8.42
C PRO A 348 -36.59 17.58 -7.97
N GLU A 349 -36.93 18.85 -7.72
CA GLU A 349 -38.32 19.30 -7.62
C GLU A 349 -39.09 19.05 -8.92
N PRO A 350 -40.41 18.79 -8.85
CA PRO A 350 -41.19 18.33 -9.99
C PRO A 350 -41.39 19.41 -11.07
N GLU A 351 -41.30 18.93 -12.31
CA GLU A 351 -41.34 19.64 -13.60
C GLU A 351 -42.38 20.77 -13.73
N GLN A 352 -41.95 21.90 -14.30
CA GLN A 352 -42.83 22.82 -15.03
C GLN A 352 -42.24 23.19 -16.39
N HIS A 353 -43.02 22.86 -17.43
CA HIS A 353 -42.80 23.21 -18.83
C HIS A 353 -42.64 24.72 -19.08
N THR A 354 -41.76 25.12 -20.00
CA THR A 354 -42.09 25.97 -21.17
C THR A 354 -40.95 26.06 -22.21
N THR A 355 -41.39 26.13 -23.48
CA THR A 355 -40.74 26.19 -24.81
C THR A 355 -39.96 27.50 -25.10
N PHE A 356 -38.88 27.60 -25.92
CA PHE A 356 -38.74 27.49 -27.39
C PHE A 356 -37.24 27.69 -27.82
N PRO A 357 -36.84 27.44 -29.10
CA PRO A 357 -35.45 27.22 -29.54
C PRO A 357 -34.77 28.45 -30.17
N THR A 358 -33.43 28.48 -30.22
CA THR A 358 -32.65 29.28 -31.19
C THR A 358 -31.29 28.63 -31.49
N ALA A 359 -30.88 28.74 -32.75
CA ALA A 359 -29.87 27.95 -33.46
C ALA A 359 -28.39 28.38 -33.26
N CYS A 360 -27.50 27.45 -33.66
CA CYS A 360 -26.02 27.45 -33.77
C CYS A 360 -25.44 28.53 -34.74
N PRO A 361 -24.10 28.62 -35.06
CA PRO A 361 -22.93 27.83 -34.62
C PRO A 361 -21.62 28.63 -34.34
N SER A 362 -20.63 28.00 -33.70
CA SER A 362 -19.21 28.28 -34.01
C SER A 362 -18.35 27.04 -33.72
N ASP A 363 -18.03 26.34 -34.79
CA ASP A 363 -17.17 25.17 -34.86
C ASP A 363 -15.69 25.60 -34.76
N SER A 364 -15.04 25.21 -33.67
CA SER A 364 -13.58 25.19 -33.56
C SER A 364 -13.21 23.98 -32.72
N SER A 365 -13.50 22.81 -33.30
CA SER A 365 -13.13 21.53 -32.69
C SER A 365 -11.59 21.42 -32.64
N PRO A 366 -10.98 21.26 -31.45
CA PRO A 366 -9.56 20.93 -31.35
C PRO A 366 -9.30 19.57 -32.02
N PRO A 367 -8.06 19.30 -32.48
CA PRO A 367 -7.73 18.02 -33.12
C PRO A 367 -8.14 16.86 -32.20
N PRO A 368 -8.62 15.74 -32.76
CA PRO A 368 -9.07 14.62 -31.95
C PRO A 368 -7.94 14.21 -31.00
N ALA A 369 -8.21 14.32 -29.70
CA ALA A 369 -7.35 13.78 -28.68
C ALA A 369 -7.06 12.32 -29.06
N SER A 370 -5.81 11.90 -28.93
CA SER A 370 -5.45 10.49 -29.02
C SER A 370 -6.44 9.71 -28.14
N PRO A 371 -6.98 8.56 -28.60
CA PRO A 371 -7.94 7.81 -27.82
C PRO A 371 -7.37 7.58 -26.42
N PRO A 372 -8.16 7.77 -25.35
CA PRO A 372 -7.69 7.53 -24.00
C PRO A 372 -7.13 6.12 -23.93
N VAL A 373 -5.93 5.97 -23.36
CA VAL A 373 -5.37 4.65 -23.09
C VAL A 373 -6.35 3.95 -22.16
N GLN A 374 -7.12 3.02 -22.70
CA GLN A 374 -8.08 2.26 -21.92
C GLN A 374 -7.27 1.27 -21.07
N HIS A 375 -7.20 1.53 -19.77
CA HIS A 375 -6.46 0.67 -18.86
C HIS A 375 -7.14 -0.70 -18.80
N GLN A 376 -6.39 -1.78 -19.02
CA GLN A 376 -6.94 -3.15 -18.97
C GLN A 376 -7.27 -3.60 -17.55
N VAL A 377 -6.65 -2.97 -16.54
CA VAL A 377 -6.81 -3.32 -15.13
C VAL A 377 -7.42 -2.14 -14.39
N HIS A 378 -8.54 -2.42 -13.72
CA HIS A 378 -9.34 -1.46 -12.99
C HIS A 378 -9.39 -1.83 -11.50
N LEU A 379 -9.45 -0.82 -10.65
CA LEU A 379 -9.65 -0.98 -9.22
C LEU A 379 -10.85 -0.13 -8.80
N CYS A 380 -11.81 -0.74 -8.14
CA CYS A 380 -13.07 -0.12 -7.74
C CYS A 380 -13.23 -0.28 -6.23
N PRO A 381 -13.18 0.81 -5.45
CA PRO A 381 -13.48 0.78 -4.02
C PRO A 381 -14.99 0.69 -3.86
N GLN A 382 -15.47 -0.17 -2.96
CA GLN A 382 -16.91 -0.38 -2.78
C GLN A 382 -17.27 -0.69 -1.33
N HIS A 383 -18.36 -0.08 -0.86
CA HIS A 383 -18.93 -0.41 0.44
C HIS A 383 -19.45 -1.87 0.49
N LEU A 384 -19.02 -2.64 1.48
CA LEU A 384 -19.58 -3.96 1.80
C LEU A 384 -19.59 -4.18 3.32
N ASP A 385 -20.80 -4.24 3.89
CA ASP A 385 -21.03 -4.64 5.28
C ASP A 385 -21.42 -6.12 5.33
N TRP A 386 -20.59 -6.96 5.96
CA TRP A 386 -20.83 -8.40 6.08
C TRP A 386 -22.07 -8.74 6.91
N LEU A 387 -22.59 -7.80 7.71
CA LEU A 387 -23.84 -7.96 8.47
C LEU A 387 -25.09 -7.78 7.60
N ARG A 388 -24.92 -7.38 6.33
CA ARG A 388 -26.02 -7.13 5.39
C ARG A 388 -25.99 -8.15 4.26
N PRO A 389 -27.13 -8.39 3.58
CA PRO A 389 -27.14 -9.14 2.32
C PRO A 389 -26.19 -8.51 1.31
N LEU A 390 -25.60 -9.34 0.44
CA LEU A 390 -24.73 -8.86 -0.64
C LEU A 390 -25.45 -7.79 -1.48
N PRO A 391 -24.86 -6.60 -1.69
CA PRO A 391 -25.48 -5.56 -2.48
C PRO A 391 -25.59 -5.99 -3.94
N LEU A 392 -26.67 -5.57 -4.61
CA LEU A 392 -26.86 -5.81 -6.05
C LEU A 392 -25.80 -5.13 -6.92
N THR A 393 -25.12 -4.13 -6.36
CA THR A 393 -24.06 -3.36 -7.01
C THR A 393 -22.70 -4.05 -7.00
N LEU A 394 -22.49 -5.12 -6.21
CA LEU A 394 -21.31 -5.97 -6.38
C LEU A 394 -21.37 -6.58 -7.79
N PRO A 395 -20.40 -6.29 -8.66
CA PRO A 395 -20.46 -6.69 -10.06
C PRO A 395 -19.90 -8.10 -10.28
N PRO A 396 -20.18 -8.69 -11.46
CA PRO A 396 -21.43 -9.28 -11.93
C PRO A 396 -21.52 -10.78 -11.54
N LYS A 397 -22.46 -11.53 -12.14
CA LYS A 397 -22.82 -12.96 -11.94
C LYS A 397 -21.70 -14.02 -11.89
N LYS A 398 -20.40 -13.63 -11.92
CA LYS A 398 -19.25 -14.54 -11.83
C LYS A 398 -18.03 -13.79 -11.27
N ILE A 399 -17.71 -14.06 -10.01
CA ILE A 399 -16.46 -13.68 -9.35
C ILE A 399 -15.42 -14.75 -9.66
N ASP A 400 -14.18 -14.37 -9.94
CA ASP A 400 -13.13 -15.34 -10.27
C ASP A 400 -12.24 -15.59 -9.05
N LEU A 401 -11.89 -14.55 -8.29
CA LEU A 401 -11.04 -14.68 -7.12
C LEU A 401 -11.59 -13.85 -5.96
N ILE A 402 -11.68 -14.46 -4.79
CA ILE A 402 -12.01 -13.78 -3.54
C ILE A 402 -10.73 -13.74 -2.71
N LEU A 403 -10.38 -12.56 -2.22
CA LEU A 403 -9.22 -12.31 -1.38
C LEU A 403 -9.67 -11.82 -0.01
N ILE A 404 -9.01 -12.32 1.03
CA ILE A 404 -9.25 -11.92 2.41
C ILE A 404 -7.90 -11.83 3.07
N SER A 405 -7.61 -10.69 3.70
CA SER A 405 -6.37 -10.49 4.43
C SER A 405 -6.69 -9.99 5.84
N ASP A 406 -6.33 -10.79 6.83
CA ASP A 406 -6.35 -10.43 8.25
C ASP A 406 -7.69 -10.00 8.85
N CYS A 407 -8.79 -10.45 8.26
CA CYS A 407 -10.16 -10.12 8.69
C CYS A 407 -10.66 -10.96 9.88
N THR A 408 -9.76 -11.52 10.69
CA THR A 408 -10.09 -12.56 11.67
C THR A 408 -9.83 -12.14 13.12
N TYR A 409 -9.59 -10.86 13.38
CA TYR A 409 -9.23 -10.32 14.69
C TYR A 409 -10.42 -10.22 15.68
N ASN A 410 -11.67 -10.24 15.19
CA ASN A 410 -12.86 -10.11 16.03
C ASN A 410 -13.83 -11.29 15.81
N PRO A 411 -13.96 -12.22 16.78
CA PRO A 411 -14.84 -13.39 16.69
C PRO A 411 -16.31 -13.08 16.43
N THR A 412 -16.78 -11.88 16.79
CA THR A 412 -18.16 -11.43 16.55
C THR A 412 -18.51 -11.46 15.05
N PHE A 413 -17.52 -11.25 14.18
CA PHE A 413 -17.72 -11.17 12.73
C PHE A 413 -17.43 -12.47 11.98
N TYR A 414 -17.05 -13.57 12.65
CA TYR A 414 -16.75 -14.83 11.97
C TYR A 414 -17.96 -15.39 11.23
N GLN A 415 -19.14 -15.38 11.84
CA GLN A 415 -20.35 -15.88 11.21
C GLN A 415 -20.77 -15.00 10.01
N PRO A 416 -20.86 -13.67 10.15
CA PRO A 416 -21.07 -12.77 9.01
C PRO A 416 -20.08 -13.00 7.86
N LEU A 417 -18.78 -13.05 8.16
CA LEU A 417 -17.74 -13.29 7.16
C LEU A 417 -17.92 -14.64 6.45
N ALA A 418 -18.18 -15.72 7.20
CA ALA A 418 -18.41 -17.05 6.64
C ALA A 418 -19.63 -17.07 5.70
N GLN A 419 -20.72 -16.37 6.07
CA GLN A 419 -21.92 -16.27 5.25
C GLN A 419 -21.67 -15.45 3.97
N THR A 420 -20.90 -14.37 4.07
CA THR A 420 -20.45 -13.58 2.90
C THR A 420 -19.62 -14.45 1.96
N ILE A 421 -18.62 -15.18 2.47
CA ILE A 421 -17.79 -16.09 1.65
C ILE A 421 -18.65 -17.15 0.97
N ALA A 422 -19.53 -17.82 1.71
CA ALA A 422 -20.42 -18.85 1.16
C ALA A 422 -21.34 -18.29 0.08
N SER A 423 -21.87 -17.07 0.28
CA SER A 423 -22.74 -16.42 -0.71
C SER A 423 -21.99 -16.05 -1.98
N LEU A 424 -20.75 -15.55 -1.86
CA LEU A 424 -19.90 -15.21 -3.01
C LEU A 424 -19.44 -16.47 -3.77
N LEU A 425 -19.10 -17.55 -3.05
CA LEU A 425 -18.76 -18.84 -3.66
C LEU A 425 -19.98 -19.54 -4.27
N ALA A 426 -21.19 -19.30 -3.79
CA ALA A 426 -22.40 -19.88 -4.39
C ALA A 426 -22.75 -19.25 -5.75
N ILE A 427 -22.41 -17.98 -5.96
CA ILE A 427 -22.62 -17.27 -7.22
C ILE A 427 -21.40 -17.31 -8.14
N SER A 428 -20.32 -17.98 -7.74
CA SER A 428 -19.09 -18.06 -8.50
C SER A 428 -18.54 -19.48 -8.62
N SER A 429 -17.83 -19.77 -9.71
CA SER A 429 -16.92 -20.92 -9.78
C SER A 429 -15.51 -20.53 -9.33
N GLY A 430 -15.40 -19.46 -8.53
CA GLY A 430 -14.16 -18.81 -8.16
C GLY A 430 -13.45 -19.52 -7.01
N SER A 431 -12.21 -19.12 -6.78
CA SER A 431 -11.43 -19.56 -5.61
C SER A 431 -11.43 -18.48 -4.56
N CYS A 432 -11.42 -18.85 -3.28
CA CYS A 432 -11.27 -17.92 -2.17
C CYS A 432 -9.93 -18.18 -1.47
N VAL A 433 -9.18 -17.12 -1.22
CA VAL A 433 -7.89 -17.15 -0.53
C VAL A 433 -7.95 -16.24 0.69
N LEU A 434 -7.67 -16.82 1.85
CA LEU A 434 -7.67 -16.13 3.13
C LEU A 434 -6.26 -16.17 3.72
N GLY A 435 -5.62 -15.02 3.88
CA GLY A 435 -4.40 -14.87 4.66
C GLY A 435 -4.73 -14.36 6.07
N LYS A 436 -4.10 -14.93 7.10
CA LYS A 436 -4.20 -14.38 8.47
C LYS A 436 -2.95 -14.67 9.29
N LYS A 437 -2.67 -13.82 10.27
CA LYS A 437 -1.73 -14.09 11.35
C LYS A 437 -2.51 -14.50 12.59
N HIS A 438 -2.09 -15.57 13.25
CA HIS A 438 -2.71 -16.09 14.46
C HIS A 438 -2.20 -15.30 15.67
N ARG A 439 -3.09 -14.56 16.33
CA ARG A 439 -2.70 -13.70 17.47
C ARG A 439 -3.30 -14.12 18.80
N HIS A 440 -4.42 -14.83 18.75
CA HIS A 440 -5.11 -15.32 19.94
C HIS A 440 -5.73 -16.70 19.69
N GLU A 441 -5.86 -17.51 20.74
CA GLU A 441 -6.43 -18.87 20.63
C GLU A 441 -7.89 -18.85 20.15
N ASP A 442 -8.65 -17.80 20.50
CA ASP A 442 -10.04 -17.63 20.07
C ASP A 442 -10.20 -17.56 18.54
N GLU A 443 -9.14 -17.18 17.81
CA GLU A 443 -9.15 -17.15 16.35
C GLU A 443 -9.29 -18.54 15.72
N MET A 444 -9.07 -19.60 16.50
CA MET A 444 -9.35 -20.98 16.07
C MET A 444 -10.84 -21.22 15.83
N GLY A 445 -11.71 -20.46 16.49
CA GLY A 445 -13.16 -20.57 16.35
C GLY A 445 -13.64 -20.30 14.91
N LEU A 446 -12.89 -19.54 14.12
CA LEU A 446 -13.21 -19.27 12.71
C LEU A 446 -13.39 -20.56 11.90
N TRP A 447 -12.53 -21.55 12.12
CA TRP A 447 -12.53 -22.81 11.36
C TRP A 447 -13.82 -23.61 11.55
N ASP A 448 -14.32 -23.65 12.79
CA ASP A 448 -15.59 -24.30 13.08
C ASP A 448 -16.77 -23.54 12.48
N VAL A 449 -16.70 -22.20 12.45
CA VAL A 449 -17.74 -21.36 11.85
C VAL A 449 -17.79 -21.52 10.33
N LEU A 450 -16.63 -21.52 9.64
CA LEU A 450 -16.55 -21.82 8.21
C LEU A 450 -17.13 -23.20 7.90
N ARG A 451 -16.74 -24.23 8.66
CA ARG A 451 -17.26 -25.60 8.47
C ARG A 451 -18.78 -25.66 8.63
N LYS A 452 -19.34 -24.99 9.63
CA LYS A 452 -20.80 -24.90 9.85
C LYS A 452 -21.53 -24.16 8.72
N ALA A 453 -20.85 -23.25 8.04
CA ALA A 453 -21.36 -22.55 6.86
C ALA A 453 -21.24 -23.39 5.56
N GLY A 454 -20.77 -24.63 5.62
CA GLY A 454 -20.57 -25.49 4.45
C GLY A 454 -19.29 -25.18 3.68
N LEU A 455 -18.29 -24.60 4.34
CA LEU A 455 -17.00 -24.25 3.74
C LEU A 455 -15.88 -25.17 4.25
N GLY A 456 -15.09 -25.69 3.32
CA GLY A 456 -13.82 -26.36 3.59
C GLY A 456 -12.65 -25.37 3.56
N VAL A 457 -11.60 -25.67 4.29
CA VAL A 457 -10.34 -24.92 4.27
C VAL A 457 -9.15 -25.84 4.04
N ARG A 458 -8.17 -25.37 3.29
CA ARG A 458 -6.91 -26.07 3.04
C ARG A 458 -5.75 -25.09 3.19
N LEU A 459 -4.80 -25.39 4.08
CA LEU A 459 -3.57 -24.61 4.19
C LEU A 459 -2.80 -24.71 2.86
N VAL A 460 -2.46 -23.56 2.30
CA VAL A 460 -1.68 -23.44 1.06
C VAL A 460 -0.24 -23.08 1.39
N ASP A 461 -0.03 -22.29 2.44
CA ASP A 461 1.25 -21.73 2.79
C ASP A 461 1.29 -21.22 4.24
N GLY A 462 2.46 -21.20 4.86
CA GLY A 462 2.66 -20.85 6.28
C GLY A 462 2.56 -22.03 7.24
N TRP A 463 2.32 -21.73 8.52
CA TRP A 463 2.43 -22.69 9.64
C TRP A 463 1.30 -22.48 10.67
N GLU A 464 0.64 -23.57 11.05
CA GLU A 464 -0.42 -23.55 12.08
C GLU A 464 0.11 -23.80 13.50
N HIS A 465 1.31 -24.39 13.63
CA HIS A 465 1.92 -24.73 14.90
C HIS A 465 3.02 -23.71 15.26
N GLU A 466 3.14 -23.40 16.56
CA GLU A 466 4.29 -22.66 17.07
C GLU A 466 5.51 -23.58 17.03
N GLU A 467 6.53 -23.21 16.27
CA GLU A 467 7.90 -23.62 16.54
C GLU A 467 8.57 -22.48 17.32
N GLU A 468 9.46 -22.80 18.27
CA GLU A 468 10.08 -21.80 19.16
C GLU A 468 10.63 -20.60 18.37
N GLY A 469 10.01 -19.42 18.55
CA GLY A 469 10.45 -18.16 17.95
C GLY A 469 9.84 -17.80 16.59
N GLU A 470 8.94 -18.62 16.02
CA GLU A 470 8.22 -18.31 14.79
C GLU A 470 6.79 -17.83 15.04
N GLU A 471 6.40 -16.73 14.39
CA GLU A 471 5.03 -16.24 14.42
C GLU A 471 4.10 -17.17 13.64
N ARG A 472 2.96 -17.54 14.23
CA ARG A 472 1.95 -18.36 13.56
C ARG A 472 1.20 -17.52 12.53
N TRP A 473 1.30 -17.88 11.26
CA TRP A 473 0.54 -17.25 10.17
C TRP A 473 0.31 -18.28 9.07
N GLY A 474 -0.66 -18.00 8.21
CA GLY A 474 -0.84 -18.82 7.02
C GLY A 474 -1.70 -18.16 5.96
N VAL A 475 -1.78 -18.86 4.85
CA VAL A 475 -2.71 -18.59 3.76
C VAL A 475 -3.46 -19.87 3.45
N TRP A 476 -4.78 -19.79 3.43
CA TRP A 476 -5.68 -20.91 3.20
C TRP A 476 -6.50 -20.68 1.95
N GLU A 477 -6.73 -21.75 1.20
CA GLU A 477 -7.80 -21.81 0.22
C GLU A 477 -9.10 -22.16 0.95
N VAL A 478 -10.17 -21.41 0.66
CA VAL A 478 -11.51 -21.66 1.15
C VAL A 478 -12.39 -22.08 -0.02
N PHE A 479 -13.13 -23.18 0.13
CA PHE A 479 -13.95 -23.76 -0.93
C PHE A 479 -15.30 -24.27 -0.39
N ALA A 480 -16.31 -24.36 -1.25
CA ALA A 480 -17.59 -24.98 -0.88
C ALA A 480 -17.40 -26.49 -0.69
N ALA A 481 -17.84 -27.02 0.45
CA ALA A 481 -17.66 -28.41 0.86
C ALA A 481 -18.71 -29.38 0.31
#